data_AF-A0A1Q3WYQ8-F1
#
_entry.id   AF-A0A1Q3WYQ8-F1
#
_cell.length_a   1.000
_cell.length_b   1.000
_cell.length_c   1.000
_cell.angle_alpha   90.00
_cell.angle_beta   90.00
_cell.angle_gamma   90.00
#
_symmetry.space_group_name_H-M   'P 1'
#
loop_
_entity.id
_entity.type
_entity.pdbx_description
1 polymer ?
#
loop_
_entity_poly.entity_id
_entity_poly.type
_entity_poly.pdbx_seq_one_letter_code
_entity_poly.pdbx_strand_id
1 'polypeptide(L)' 'MEINDELEIQLFHTLEQIKRMNEAIRRHQRVEDGNPFMIEQFQEIRQRLHADLQDLLSQVTEVRWQLAA' A
#
# COMPACT_ATOMS: atom_id res chain seq x y z
N MET A 1 -18.90 -13.72 0.04
CA MET A 1 -18.31 -12.53 0.68
C MET A 1 -18.82 -11.34 -0.10
N GLU A 2 -19.22 -10.26 0.56
CA GLU A 2 -19.67 -9.07 -0.17
C GLU A 2 -18.46 -8.41 -0.86
N ILE A 3 -18.64 -7.83 -2.04
CA ILE A 3 -17.57 -7.14 -2.79
C ILE A 3 -16.86 -6.09 -1.91
N ASN A 4 -17.61 -5.49 -0.99
CA ASN A 4 -17.08 -4.53 -0.02
C ASN A 4 -16.12 -5.19 0.98
N ASP A 5 -16.42 -6.38 1.50
CA ASP A 5 -15.53 -7.13 2.41
C ASP A 5 -14.20 -7.47 1.73
N GLU A 6 -14.24 -7.85 0.44
CA GLU A 6 -13.04 -8.16 -0.35
C GLU A 6 -12.15 -6.92 -0.54
N LEU A 7 -12.76 -5.78 -0.86
CA LEU A 7 -12.05 -4.52 -1.00
C LEU A 7 -11.46 -4.03 0.33
N GLU A 8 -12.18 -4.18 1.44
CA GLU A 8 -11.68 -3.83 2.78
C GLU A 8 -10.48 -4.68 3.19
N ILE A 9 -10.50 -5.99 2.90
CA ILE A 9 -9.36 -6.88 3.13
C ILE A 9 -8.15 -6.45 2.27
N GLN A 10 -8.37 -6.14 0.99
CA GLN A 10 -7.30 -5.70 0.09
C GLN A 10 -6.70 -4.34 0.53
N LEU A 11 -7.53 -3.39 0.97
CA LEU A 11 -7.08 -2.13 1.54
C LEU A 11 -6.21 -2.36 2.78
N PHE A 12 -6.67 -3.21 3.71
CA PHE A 12 -5.92 -3.51 4.93
C PHE A 12 -4.54 -4.11 4.62
N HIS A 13 -4.49 -5.12 3.74
CA HIS A 13 -3.23 -5.74 3.33
C HIS A 13 -2.28 -4.74 2.65
N THR A 14 -2.80 -3.89 1.77
CA THR A 14 -1.99 -2.88 1.06
C THR A 14 -1.38 -1.87 2.05
N LEU A 15 -2.17 -1.40 3.02
CA LEU A 15 -1.69 -0.52 4.08
C LEU A 15 -0.62 -1.18 4.95
N GLU A 16 -0.80 -2.47 5.30
CA GLU A 16 0.20 -3.21 6.06
C GLU A 16 1.52 -3.34 5.28
N GLN A 17 1.45 -3.64 3.98
CA GLN A 17 2.63 -3.72 3.11
C GLN A 17 3.36 -2.38 3.02
N ILE A 18 2.64 -1.26 2.89
CA ILE A 18 3.23 0.09 2.92
C ILE A 18 3.95 0.34 4.25
N LYS A 19 3.34 -0.02 5.38
CA LYS A 19 3.95 0.13 6.70
C LYS A 19 5.25 -0.67 6.80
N ARG A 20 5.24 -1.95 6.38
CA ARG A 20 6.42 -2.82 6.37
C ARG A 20 7.53 -2.25 5.46
N MET A 21 7.16 -1.71 4.29
CA MET A 21 8.12 -1.10 3.38
C MET A 21 8.76 0.16 3.97
N ASN A 22 7.98 1.01 4.62
CA ASN A 22 8.48 2.19 5.33
C ASN A 22 9.41 1.82 6.50
N GLU A 23 9.16 0.70 7.18
CA GLU A 23 10.09 0.17 8.18
C GLU A 23 11.38 -0.36 7.56
N ALA A 24 11.30 -1.08 6.44
CA ALA A 24 12.46 -1.57 5.70
C ALA A 24 13.37 -0.41 5.25
N ILE A 25 12.80 0.64 4.64
CA ILE A 25 13.51 1.85 4.24
C ILE A 25 14.20 2.49 5.45
N ARG A 26 13.46 2.70 6.55
CA ARG A 26 14.00 3.32 7.77
C ARG A 26 15.14 2.51 8.40
N ARG A 27 15.08 1.18 8.36
CA ARG A 27 16.15 0.32 8.84
C ARG A 27 17.39 0.47 7.98
N HIS A 28 17.26 0.41 6.66
CA HIS A 28 18.40 0.49 5.74
C HIS A 28 19.03 1.89 5.68
N GLN A 29 18.25 2.96 5.92
CA GLN A 29 18.78 4.32 6.02
C GLN A 29 19.58 4.60 7.31
N ARG A 30 19.39 3.81 8.37
CA ARG A 30 20.08 3.99 9.67
C ARG A 30 21.38 3.18 9.79
N VAL A 31 21.63 2.26 8.87
CA VAL A 31 22.86 1.49 8.84
C VAL A 31 23.92 2.33 8.11
N GLU A 32 25.10 2.51 8.70
CA GLU A 32 26.21 3.28 8.11
C GLU A 32 26.62 2.76 6.71
N ASP A 33 26.39 1.46 6.44
CA ASP A 33 26.54 0.79 5.13
C ASP A 33 25.18 0.47 4.45
N GLY A 34 24.20 1.37 4.56
CA GLY A 34 22.92 1.20 3.88
C GLY A 34 23.09 1.02 2.36
N ASN A 35 22.67 -0.12 1.81
CA ASN A 35 22.75 -0.37 0.37
C ASN A 35 21.77 0.55 -0.40
N PRO A 36 22.25 1.55 -1.18
CA PRO A 36 21.39 2.53 -1.84
C PRO A 36 20.43 1.89 -2.84
N PHE A 37 20.90 0.84 -3.54
CA PHE A 37 20.08 0.09 -4.50
C PHE A 37 18.88 -0.58 -3.83
N MET A 38 19.07 -1.13 -2.62
CA MET A 38 17.95 -1.71 -1.86
C MET A 38 16.94 -0.65 -1.42
N ILE A 39 17.42 0.55 -1.07
CA ILE A 39 16.55 1.67 -0.69
C ILE A 39 15.72 2.11 -1.90
N GLU A 40 16.33 2.24 -3.09
CA GLU A 40 15.63 2.57 -4.33
C GLU A 40 14.54 1.52 -4.64
N GLN A 41 14.87 0.23 -4.58
CA GLN A 41 13.87 -0.83 -4.77
C GLN A 41 12.70 -0.75 -3.78
N PHE A 42 12.99 -0.50 -2.50
CA PHE A 42 11.91 -0.33 -1.52
C PHE A 42 11.07 0.92 -1.78
N GLN A 43 11.67 1.99 -2.30
CA GLN A 43 10.93 3.18 -2.69
C GLN A 43 10.03 2.93 -3.90
N GLU A 44 10.50 2.19 -4.90
CA GLU A 44 9.69 1.78 -6.06
C GLU A 44 8.50 0.91 -5.63
N ILE A 45 8.73 -0.10 -4.79
CA ILE A 45 7.65 -0.96 -4.29
C ILE A 45 6.64 -0.13 -3.49
N ARG A 46 7.11 0.80 -2.65
CA ARG A 46 6.23 1.70 -1.89
C ARG A 46 5.39 2.59 -2.81
N GLN A 47 5.97 3.12 -3.90
CA GLN A 47 5.22 3.92 -4.87
C GLN A 47 4.12 3.09 -5.54
N ARG A 48 4.42 1.86 -5.95
CA ARG A 48 3.41 0.96 -6.51
C ARG A 48 2.28 0.68 -5.54
N LEU A 49 2.61 0.35 -4.29
CA LEU A 49 1.60 0.11 -3.26
C LEU A 49 0.72 1.34 -2.98
N HIS A 50 1.26 2.55 -3.11
CA HIS A 50 0.45 3.77 -3.02
C HIS A 50 -0.51 3.94 -4.19
N ALA A 51 -0.10 3.58 -5.40
CA ALA A 51 -1.00 3.56 -6.56
C ALA A 51 -2.10 2.51 -6.37
N ASP A 52 -1.74 1.29 -5.96
CA ASP A 52 -2.69 0.21 -5.68
C ASP A 52 -3.71 0.64 -4.59
N LEU A 53 -3.25 1.32 -3.54
CA LEU A 53 -4.10 1.86 -2.49
C LEU A 53 -5.08 2.92 -3.03
N GLN A 54 -4.61 3.81 -3.90
CA GLN A 54 -5.45 4.85 -4.49
C GLN A 54 -6.56 4.25 -5.36
N ASP A 55 -6.24 3.23 -6.15
CA ASP A 55 -7.20 2.53 -6.99
C ASP A 55 -8.25 1.78 -6.15
N LEU A 56 -7.82 1.10 -5.08
CA LEU A 56 -8.74 0.43 -4.15
C LEU A 56 -9.69 1.42 -3.46
N LEU A 57 -9.19 2.58 -3.04
CA LEU A 57 -10.02 3.63 -2.44
C LEU A 57 -11.04 4.19 -3.45
N SER A 58 -10.67 4.30 -4.73
CA SER A 58 -11.58 4.69 -5.80
C SER A 58 -12.70 3.66 -5.97
N GLN A 59 -12.36 2.38 -6.01
CA GLN A 59 -13.32 1.28 -6.16
C GLN A 59 -14.29 1.21 -4.97
N VAL A 60 -13.79 1.32 -3.73
CA VAL A 60 -14.65 1.37 -2.54
C VAL A 60 -15.60 2.57 -2.59
N THR A 61 -15.12 3.72 -3.04
CA THR A 61 -15.95 4.90 -3.20
C THR A 61 -17.07 4.64 -4.21
N GLU A 62 -16.75 4.09 -5.38
CA GLU A 62 -17.73 3.77 -6.42
C GLU A 62 -18.79 2.77 -5.94
N VAL A 63 -18.37 1.69 -5.27
CA VAL A 63 -19.29 0.70 -4.69
C VAL A 63 -20.23 1.36 -3.67
N ARG A 64 -19.72 2.25 -2.82
CA ARG A 64 -20.56 3.00 -1.86
C ARG A 64 -21.57 3.90 -2.54
N TRP A 65 -21.22 4.53 -3.66
CA TRP A 65 -22.16 5.34 -4.45
C TRP A 65 -23.27 4.47 -5.07
N GLN A 66 -22.92 3.30 -5.59
CA GLN A 66 -23.89 2.38 -6.20
C GLN A 66 -24.86 1.78 -5.17
N LEU A 67 -24.41 1.55 -3.94
CA LEU A 67 -25.26 1.02 -2.86
C LEU A 67 -26.18 2.08 -2.23
N ALA A 68 -25.87 3.36 -2.40
CA ALA A 68 -26.65 4.48 -1.86
C ALA A 68 -27.72 5.02 -2.81
N ALA A 69 -27.68 4.63 -4.09
CA ALA A 69 -28.62 5.01 -5.16
C ALA A 69 -29.79 4.02 -5.27
#